data_AF-A0A0C2WYY6-F1
#
_entry.id   AF-A0A0C2WYY6-F1
#
_cell.length_a   1.000
_cell.length_b   1.000
_cell.length_c   1.000
_cell.angle_alpha   90.00
_cell.angle_beta   90.00
_cell.angle_gamma   90.00
#
_symmetry.space_group_name_H-M   'P 1'
#
loop_
_entity.id
_entity.type
_entity.pdbx_description
1 polymer ?
#
loop_
_entity_poly.entity_id
_entity_poly.type
_entity_poly.pdbx_seq_one_letter_code
_entity_poly.pdbx_strand_id
1 'polypeptide(L)'
;MRFVIIYIMSLLLVPSLVASKRWSPSSGSPLPQPPPPLSLPSTSAPEHGDFVRYQASHRSHVGIVVGSQDTHGHINIAPLASNSAHPPLHPIVPLDNHVVSAHPGQVANTGHSSPNLATEVGRQHEDNPPSTSRVSGSVDGSPIHQAMQALRQNRYRRYR
;
A
#
# COMPACT_ATOMS: atom_id res chain seq x y z
N MET A 1 -0.89 40.23 47.38
CA MET A 1 -1.08 38.95 46.63
C MET A 1 -2.57 38.55 46.60
N ARG A 2 -3.46 39.42 46.10
CA ARG A 2 -4.93 39.19 46.12
C ARG A 2 -5.58 39.21 44.73
N PHE A 3 -4.77 39.38 43.67
CA PHE A 3 -5.26 39.56 42.29
C PHE A 3 -5.07 38.35 41.37
N VAL A 4 -4.37 37.29 41.81
CA VAL A 4 -4.11 36.10 40.97
C VAL A 4 -5.26 35.09 41.04
N ILE A 5 -6.08 35.12 42.10
CA ILE A 5 -7.11 34.09 42.36
C ILE A 5 -8.32 34.25 41.42
N ILE A 6 -8.61 35.45 40.92
CA ILE A 6 -9.78 35.71 40.09
C ILE A 6 -9.60 35.13 38.67
N TYR A 7 -8.37 35.05 38.15
CA TYR A 7 -8.12 34.59 36.78
C TYR A 7 -8.31 33.08 36.59
N ILE A 8 -8.14 32.26 37.64
CA ILE A 8 -8.28 30.80 37.55
C ILE A 8 -9.77 30.39 37.52
N MET A 9 -10.67 31.17 38.13
CA MET A 9 -12.10 30.85 38.17
C MET A 9 -12.84 31.13 36.85
N SER A 10 -12.24 31.89 35.92
CA SER A 10 -12.87 32.22 34.63
C SER A 10 -12.59 31.22 33.51
N LEU A 11 -11.67 30.26 33.69
CA LEU A 11 -11.32 29.27 32.67
C LEU A 11 -12.09 27.95 32.76
N LEU A 12 -12.97 27.79 33.75
CA LEU A 12 -13.68 26.54 34.04
C LEU A 12 -15.15 26.51 33.61
N LEU A 13 -15.63 27.52 32.86
CA LEU A 13 -17.06 27.68 32.58
C LEU A 13 -17.41 27.73 31.09
N VAL A 14 -17.14 26.65 30.35
CA VAL A 14 -17.94 26.34 29.16
C VAL A 14 -18.21 24.83 29.08
N PRO A 15 -19.37 24.34 29.55
CA PRO A 15 -19.82 23.01 29.18
C PRO A 15 -20.49 23.11 27.80
N SER A 16 -19.77 22.73 26.74
CA SER A 16 -20.40 22.52 25.43
C SER A 16 -21.20 21.22 25.46
N LEU A 17 -22.39 21.28 26.06
CA LEU A 17 -23.36 20.19 26.06
C LEU A 17 -24.02 20.14 24.67
N VAL A 18 -23.40 19.43 23.72
CA VAL A 18 -24.04 19.16 22.42
C VAL A 18 -25.13 18.10 22.64
N ALA A 19 -26.35 18.58 22.83
CA ALA A 19 -27.56 17.76 22.83
C ALA A 19 -27.78 17.19 21.42
N SER A 20 -27.37 15.94 21.21
CA SER A 20 -27.71 15.16 20.03
C SER A 20 -29.22 14.84 20.04
N LYS A 21 -30.00 15.67 19.34
CA LYS A 21 -31.41 15.41 19.01
C LYS A 21 -31.50 14.17 18.11
N ARG A 22 -31.83 13.00 18.68
CA ARG A 22 -32.22 11.81 17.90
C ARG A 22 -33.61 12.03 17.33
N TRP A 23 -33.67 12.45 16.07
CA TRP A 23 -34.88 12.32 15.28
C TRP A 23 -34.98 10.88 14.78
N SER A 24 -35.96 10.13 15.27
CA SER A 24 -36.44 8.91 14.63
C SER A 24 -37.74 9.24 13.90
N PRO A 25 -37.76 9.33 12.56
CA PRO A 25 -38.98 9.14 11.80
C PRO A 25 -39.12 7.67 11.42
N SER A 26 -40.21 7.09 11.91
CA SER A 26 -40.78 5.84 11.42
C SER A 26 -41.11 5.94 9.93
N SER A 27 -41.05 4.80 9.23
CA SER A 27 -41.87 4.46 8.06
C SER A 27 -41.69 5.32 6.80
N GLY A 28 -40.88 4.83 5.86
CA GLY A 28 -40.91 5.28 4.47
C GLY A 28 -39.75 4.68 3.67
N SER A 29 -40.08 3.80 2.72
CA SER A 29 -39.33 3.33 1.55
C SER A 29 -37.80 3.18 1.64
N PRO A 30 -37.20 2.02 1.33
CA PRO A 30 -35.75 1.90 1.26
C PRO A 30 -35.23 2.88 0.20
N LEU A 31 -34.65 3.99 0.66
CA LEU A 31 -33.78 4.84 -0.15
C LEU A 31 -32.73 3.93 -0.80
N PRO A 32 -32.31 4.20 -2.05
CA PRO A 32 -31.16 3.52 -2.62
C PRO A 32 -30.00 3.69 -1.64
N GLN A 33 -29.59 2.59 -1.01
CA GLN A 33 -28.43 2.62 -0.13
C GLN A 33 -27.28 3.19 -0.97
N PRO A 34 -26.51 4.16 -0.43
CA PRO A 34 -25.24 4.50 -1.06
C PRO A 34 -24.47 3.18 -1.25
N PRO A 35 -23.80 2.97 -2.39
CA PRO A 35 -23.03 1.76 -2.61
C PRO A 35 -22.15 1.54 -1.38
N PRO A 36 -22.03 0.29 -0.87
CA PRO A 36 -21.21 0.01 0.29
C PRO A 36 -19.84 0.66 0.09
N PRO A 37 -19.25 1.29 1.13
CA PRO A 37 -17.91 1.83 1.02
C PRO A 37 -17.03 0.71 0.48
N LEU A 38 -16.42 0.96 -0.69
CA LEU A 38 -15.50 0.02 -1.33
C LEU A 38 -14.51 -0.38 -0.24
N SER A 39 -14.61 -1.61 0.25
CA SER A 39 -13.62 -2.17 1.17
C SER A 39 -12.35 -2.28 0.35
N LEU A 40 -11.57 -1.19 0.35
CA LEU A 40 -10.25 -1.18 -0.22
C LEU A 40 -9.53 -2.31 0.51
N PRO A 41 -9.02 -3.33 -0.20
CA PRO A 41 -8.19 -4.32 0.46
C PRO A 41 -7.13 -3.56 1.24
N SER A 42 -6.94 -3.92 2.51
CA SER A 42 -5.92 -3.34 3.36
C SER A 42 -4.56 -3.61 2.71
N THR A 43 -4.13 -2.71 1.83
CA THR A 43 -2.86 -2.80 1.12
C THR A 43 -1.83 -2.21 2.05
N SER A 44 -1.47 -2.97 3.08
CA SER A 44 -0.23 -2.70 3.80
C SER A 44 0.88 -2.62 2.76
N ALA A 45 1.69 -1.57 2.85
CA ALA A 45 2.82 -1.43 1.95
C ALA A 45 3.67 -2.72 2.05
N PRO A 46 4.19 -3.25 0.93
CA PRO A 46 5.04 -4.44 0.98
C PRO A 46 6.21 -4.24 1.93
N GLU A 47 6.46 -5.25 2.75
CA GLU A 47 7.52 -5.21 3.77
C GLU A 47 8.80 -5.86 3.23
N HIS A 48 9.93 -5.61 3.92
CA HIS A 48 11.21 -6.24 3.60
C HIS A 48 11.09 -7.76 3.63
N GLY A 49 11.51 -8.43 2.55
CA GLY A 49 11.34 -9.86 2.39
C GLY A 49 10.10 -10.29 1.62
N ASP A 50 9.12 -9.41 1.39
CA ASP A 50 7.93 -9.77 0.63
C ASP A 50 8.26 -10.03 -0.84
N PHE A 51 7.68 -11.09 -1.40
CA PHE A 51 7.70 -11.33 -2.83
C PHE A 51 6.57 -10.55 -3.48
N VAL A 52 6.93 -9.71 -4.45
CA VAL A 52 5.99 -8.83 -5.15
C VAL A 52 6.05 -9.04 -6.64
N ARG A 53 4.89 -8.91 -7.29
CA ARG A 53 4.78 -8.74 -8.74
C ARG A 53 4.86 -7.28 -9.09
N TYR A 54 5.54 -6.97 -10.18
CA TYR A 54 5.65 -5.62 -10.73
C TYR A 54 5.70 -5.66 -12.26
N GLN A 55 5.59 -4.48 -12.89
CA GLN A 55 5.69 -4.36 -14.34
C GLN A 55 6.94 -3.57 -14.74
N ALA A 56 7.79 -4.20 -15.55
CA ALA A 56 8.97 -3.60 -16.15
C ALA A 56 9.05 -4.02 -17.61
N SER A 57 9.47 -3.12 -18.51
CA SER A 57 9.63 -3.42 -19.95
C SER A 57 8.38 -4.08 -20.57
N HIS A 58 7.19 -3.63 -20.15
CA HIS A 58 5.87 -4.16 -20.55
C HIS A 58 5.55 -5.61 -20.13
N ARG A 59 6.40 -6.27 -19.35
CA ARG A 59 6.18 -7.63 -18.84
C ARG A 59 5.97 -7.63 -17.34
N SER A 60 5.22 -8.62 -16.84
CA SER A 60 5.08 -8.86 -15.41
C SER A 60 6.31 -9.63 -14.93
N HIS A 61 6.94 -9.11 -13.88
CA HIS A 61 8.09 -9.71 -13.23
C HIS A 61 7.77 -9.98 -11.76
N VAL A 62 8.58 -10.82 -11.15
CA VAL A 62 8.57 -11.10 -9.71
C VAL A 62 9.89 -10.63 -9.14
N GLY A 63 9.84 -10.08 -7.93
CA GLY A 63 11.02 -9.70 -7.17
C GLY A 63 10.77 -9.84 -5.68
N ILE A 64 11.83 -9.64 -4.90
CA ILE A 64 11.78 -9.58 -3.46
C ILE A 64 12.09 -8.15 -3.00
N VAL A 65 11.35 -7.65 -2.02
CA VAL A 65 11.60 -6.34 -1.42
C VAL A 65 12.85 -6.43 -0.55
N VAL A 66 13.87 -5.62 -0.86
CA VAL A 66 15.20 -5.68 -0.22
C VAL A 66 15.52 -4.48 0.66
N GLY A 67 14.64 -3.48 0.71
CA GLY A 67 14.88 -2.29 1.51
C GLY A 67 13.60 -1.53 1.86
N SER A 68 13.76 -0.60 2.80
CA SER A 68 12.72 0.34 3.20
C SER A 68 12.40 1.35 2.09
N GLN A 69 11.30 2.08 2.28
CA GLN A 69 10.90 3.14 1.36
C GLN A 69 11.97 4.24 1.28
N ASP A 70 12.29 4.66 0.06
CA ASP A 70 13.15 5.83 -0.18
C ASP A 70 12.45 7.14 0.23
N THR A 71 13.14 8.26 0.04
CA THR A 71 12.60 9.60 0.35
C THR A 71 11.34 9.97 -0.46
N HIS A 72 11.04 9.21 -1.52
CA HIS A 72 9.86 9.38 -2.37
C HIS A 72 8.77 8.33 -2.08
N GLY A 73 8.94 7.49 -1.05
CA GLY A 73 7.99 6.43 -0.70
C GLY A 73 8.07 5.20 -1.61
N HIS A 74 9.11 5.07 -2.43
CA HIS A 74 9.30 3.92 -3.31
C HIS A 74 10.05 2.81 -2.59
N ILE A 75 9.64 1.57 -2.83
CA ILE A 75 10.32 0.38 -2.34
C ILE A 75 11.36 -0.10 -3.36
N ASN A 76 12.44 -0.70 -2.84
CA ASN A 76 13.49 -1.31 -3.64
C ASN A 76 13.25 -2.81 -3.76
N ILE A 77 13.21 -3.30 -4.99
CA ILE A 77 12.86 -4.68 -5.34
C ILE A 77 14.03 -5.30 -6.09
N ALA A 78 14.61 -6.38 -5.58
CA ALA A 78 15.55 -7.20 -6.33
C ALA A 78 14.76 -8.15 -7.25
N PRO A 79 14.91 -8.08 -8.59
CA PRO A 79 14.29 -9.01 -9.51
C PRO A 79 14.70 -10.45 -9.23
N LEU A 80 13.79 -11.39 -9.45
CA LEU A 80 14.15 -12.80 -9.55
C LEU A 80 14.51 -13.14 -11.00
N ALA A 81 15.44 -14.07 -11.20
CA ALA A 81 15.70 -14.60 -12.54
C ALA A 81 14.41 -15.17 -13.15
N SER A 82 14.21 -15.00 -14.47
CA SER A 82 12.95 -15.38 -15.14
C SER A 82 12.61 -16.88 -15.07
N ASN A 83 13.58 -17.71 -14.69
CA ASN A 83 13.44 -19.16 -14.52
C ASN A 83 13.33 -19.58 -13.05
N SER A 84 13.40 -18.64 -12.11
CA SER A 84 13.14 -18.90 -10.70
C SER A 84 11.65 -19.20 -10.58
N ALA A 85 11.29 -20.49 -10.50
CA ALA A 85 9.91 -20.82 -10.18
C ALA A 85 9.57 -20.16 -8.84
N HIS A 86 8.37 -19.57 -8.76
CA HIS A 86 7.85 -19.12 -7.48
C HIS A 86 7.95 -20.28 -6.47
N PRO A 87 8.33 -20.00 -5.20
CA PRO A 87 8.40 -21.04 -4.18
C PRO A 87 7.12 -21.88 -4.18
N PRO A 88 7.23 -23.21 -3.95
CA PRO A 88 8.31 -23.85 -3.20
C PRO A 88 9.26 -24.76 -4.02
N LEU A 89 9.15 -24.83 -5.34
CA LEU A 89 9.71 -25.97 -6.10
C LEU A 89 11.18 -25.81 -6.55
N HIS A 90 11.72 -24.60 -6.62
CA HIS A 90 13.07 -24.35 -7.13
C HIS A 90 13.83 -23.32 -6.28
N PRO A 91 15.18 -23.39 -6.25
CA PRO A 91 15.99 -22.37 -5.60
C PRO A 91 15.70 -21.00 -6.21
N ILE A 92 15.33 -20.06 -5.35
CA ILE A 92 15.06 -18.68 -5.74
C ILE A 92 16.41 -18.00 -5.94
N VAL A 93 16.73 -17.64 -7.17
CA VAL A 93 17.94 -16.88 -7.49
C VAL A 93 17.56 -15.43 -7.74
N PRO A 94 17.89 -14.51 -6.80
CA PRO A 94 17.79 -13.07 -7.03
C PRO A 94 18.82 -12.63 -8.08
N LEU A 95 18.53 -11.50 -8.73
CA LEU A 95 19.43 -10.87 -9.68
C LEU A 95 20.22 -9.77 -8.94
N ASP A 96 21.43 -10.11 -8.52
CA ASP A 96 22.14 -9.35 -7.48
C ASP A 96 22.76 -8.02 -7.95
N ASN A 97 22.72 -7.72 -9.24
CA ASN A 97 23.35 -6.54 -9.83
C ASN A 97 22.34 -5.44 -10.20
N HIS A 98 21.06 -5.64 -9.87
CA HIS A 98 20.00 -4.75 -10.32
C HIS A 98 18.85 -4.67 -9.31
N VAL A 99 18.40 -3.45 -9.05
CA VAL A 99 17.25 -3.14 -8.20
C VAL A 99 16.24 -2.32 -8.98
N VAL A 100 14.97 -2.65 -8.77
CA VAL A 100 13.82 -1.93 -9.32
C VAL A 100 13.18 -1.10 -8.22
N SER A 101 13.13 0.21 -8.40
CA SER A 101 12.39 1.14 -7.55
C SER A 101 10.93 1.22 -8.02
N ALA A 102 10.00 0.94 -7.10
CA ALA A 102 8.57 0.92 -7.39
C ALA A 102 7.74 1.63 -6.33
N HIS A 103 6.68 2.31 -6.73
CA HIS A 103 5.69 2.80 -5.78
C HIS A 103 4.87 1.61 -5.22
N PRO A 104 4.58 1.53 -3.91
CA PRO A 104 3.81 0.43 -3.31
C PRO A 104 2.46 0.17 -4.00
N GLY A 105 1.81 1.22 -4.50
CA GLY A 105 0.56 1.11 -5.26
C GLY A 105 0.68 0.44 -6.65
N GLN A 106 1.89 0.31 -7.20
CA GLN A 106 2.14 -0.26 -8.52
C GLN A 106 2.52 -1.74 -8.47
N VAL A 107 2.75 -2.29 -7.29
CA VAL A 107 3.13 -3.68 -7.08
C VAL A 107 1.99 -4.48 -6.46
N ALA A 108 1.99 -5.78 -6.68
CA ALA A 108 1.03 -6.70 -6.09
C ALA A 108 1.76 -7.71 -5.21
N ASN A 109 1.33 -7.89 -3.97
CA ASN A 109 1.90 -8.90 -3.08
C ASN A 109 1.54 -10.31 -3.60
N THR A 110 2.46 -11.25 -3.49
CA THR A 110 2.25 -12.65 -3.87
C THR A 110 1.77 -13.51 -2.70
N GLY A 111 1.84 -12.99 -1.46
CA GLY A 111 1.52 -13.73 -0.25
C GLY A 111 2.67 -14.59 0.29
N HIS A 112 3.84 -14.52 -0.34
CA HIS A 112 5.06 -15.18 0.11
C HIS A 112 6.06 -14.15 0.63
N SER A 113 6.90 -14.55 1.60
CA SER A 113 8.00 -13.74 2.08
C SER A 113 9.24 -14.60 2.40
N SER A 114 10.41 -13.99 2.30
CA SER A 114 11.69 -14.56 2.73
C SER A 114 12.62 -13.46 3.25
N PRO A 115 12.43 -13.00 4.51
CA PRO A 115 13.25 -11.92 5.08
C PRO A 115 14.75 -12.23 5.10
N ASN A 116 15.13 -13.51 5.28
CA ASN A 116 16.52 -13.94 5.25
C ASN A 116 17.15 -13.73 3.88
N LEU A 117 16.44 -14.09 2.80
CA LEU A 117 16.92 -13.89 1.44
C LEU A 117 17.07 -12.40 1.13
N ALA A 118 16.08 -11.58 1.50
CA ALA A 118 16.15 -10.15 1.28
C ALA A 118 17.31 -9.48 2.04
N THR A 119 17.60 -9.96 3.26
CA THR A 119 18.73 -9.49 4.06
C THR A 119 20.06 -9.86 3.42
N GLU A 120 20.18 -11.08 2.89
CA GLU A 120 21.40 -11.53 2.20
C GLU A 120 21.66 -10.71 0.93
N VAL A 121 20.62 -10.51 0.11
CA VAL A 121 20.70 -9.64 -1.07
C VAL A 121 21.03 -8.20 -0.66
N GLY A 122 20.43 -7.71 0.44
CA GLY A 122 20.73 -6.39 1.01
C GLY A 122 22.22 -6.23 1.36
N ARG A 123 22.81 -7.20 2.07
CA ARG A 123 24.25 -7.21 2.39
C ARG A 123 25.11 -7.23 1.13
N GLN A 124 24.76 -8.07 0.16
CA GLN A 124 25.51 -8.14 -1.09
C GLN A 124 25.51 -6.81 -1.85
N HIS A 125 24.39 -6.07 -1.81
CA HIS A 125 24.28 -4.73 -2.39
C HIS A 125 25.08 -3.66 -1.63
N GLU A 126 25.36 -3.83 -0.33
CA GLU A 126 26.25 -2.93 0.43
C GLU A 126 27.69 -3.03 -0.09
N ASP A 127 28.16 -4.26 -0.36
CA ASP A 127 29.50 -4.51 -0.90
C ASP A 127 29.58 -4.23 -2.41
N ASN A 128 28.49 -4.45 -3.15
CA ASN A 128 28.41 -4.30 -4.60
C ASN A 128 27.15 -3.51 -4.98
N PRO A 129 27.21 -2.17 -5.00
CA PRO A 129 26.05 -1.34 -5.26
C PRO A 129 25.35 -1.69 -6.58
N PRO A 130 24.04 -2.02 -6.56
CA PRO A 130 23.32 -2.45 -7.74
C PRO A 130 22.98 -1.28 -8.66
N SER A 131 22.80 -1.58 -9.95
CA SER A 131 22.17 -0.65 -10.87
C SER A 131 20.69 -0.46 -10.50
N THR A 132 20.14 0.75 -10.67
CA THR A 132 18.74 1.03 -10.33
C THR A 132 17.93 1.37 -11.56
N SER A 133 16.73 0.82 -11.65
CA SER A 133 15.72 1.19 -12.66
C SER A 133 14.37 1.43 -12.01
N ARG A 134 13.43 2.02 -12.75
CA ARG A 134 12.08 2.34 -12.27
C ARG A 134 11.05 1.48 -12.98
N VAL A 135 10.03 1.05 -12.25
CA VAL A 135 8.87 0.34 -12.83
C VAL A 135 8.17 1.17 -13.91
N SER A 136 7.61 0.49 -14.90
CA SER A 136 6.99 1.13 -16.07
C SER A 136 5.46 1.26 -15.96
N GLY A 137 4.82 0.59 -15.01
CA GLY A 137 3.36 0.55 -14.90
C GLY A 137 2.82 -0.21 -13.71
N SER A 138 1.50 -0.22 -13.58
CA SER A 138 0.77 -0.98 -12.55
C SER A 138 0.54 -2.42 -13.02
N VAL A 139 0.86 -3.39 -12.17
CA VAL A 139 0.58 -4.81 -12.44
C VAL A 139 -0.84 -5.22 -12.02
N ASP A 140 -1.40 -6.25 -12.63
CA ASP A 140 -2.67 -6.85 -12.20
C ASP A 140 -2.62 -7.24 -10.72
N GLY A 141 -3.65 -6.84 -9.97
CA GLY A 141 -3.73 -7.03 -8.53
C GLY A 141 -3.07 -5.93 -7.69
N SER A 142 -2.38 -4.96 -8.32
CA SER A 142 -1.83 -3.81 -7.58
C SER A 142 -2.94 -2.86 -7.12
N PRO A 143 -2.74 -2.09 -6.04
CA PRO A 143 -3.73 -1.12 -5.54
C PRO A 143 -4.19 -0.12 -6.61
N ILE A 144 -3.24 0.42 -7.39
CA ILE A 144 -3.54 1.35 -8.49
C ILE A 144 -4.31 0.65 -9.61
N HIS A 145 -3.92 -0.58 -9.96
CA HIS A 145 -4.64 -1.35 -10.97
C HIS A 145 -6.09 -1.61 -10.56
N GLN A 146 -6.30 -2.04 -9.32
CA GLN A 146 -7.64 -2.28 -8.75
C GLN A 146 -8.48 -0.99 -8.73
N ALA A 147 -7.89 0.13 -8.31
CA ALA A 147 -8.57 1.43 -8.32
C ALA A 147 -8.99 1.84 -9.74
N MET A 148 -8.11 1.66 -10.73
CA MET A 148 -8.44 1.93 -12.14
C MET A 148 -9.55 1.02 -12.67
N GLN A 149 -9.54 -0.27 -12.32
CA GLN A 149 -10.61 -1.20 -12.69
C GLN A 149 -11.96 -0.78 -12.07
N ALA A 150 -11.97 -0.43 -10.78
CA ALA A 150 -13.18 0.01 -10.08
C ALA A 150 -13.76 1.29 -10.70
N LEU A 151 -12.90 2.27 -11.05
CA LEU A 151 -13.32 3.49 -11.73
C LEU A 151 -13.95 3.21 -13.10
N ARG A 152 -13.38 2.29 -13.88
CA ARG A 152 -13.95 1.87 -15.17
C ARG A 152 -15.33 1.25 -14.98
N GLN A 153 -15.48 0.34 -14.03
CA GLN A 153 -16.77 -0.30 -13.73
C GLN A 153 -17.84 0.72 -13.32
N ASN A 154 -17.48 1.71 -12.50
CA ASN A 154 -18.38 2.79 -12.10
C ASN A 154 -18.83 3.67 -13.27
N ARG A 155 -17.94 3.94 -14.23
CA ARG A 155 -18.33 4.67 -15.46
C ARG A 155 -19.35 3.88 -16.27
N TYR A 156 -19.14 2.58 -16.48
CA TYR A 156 -20.10 1.75 -17.23
C TYR A 156 -21.48 1.71 -16.57
N ARG A 157 -21.55 1.68 -15.23
CA ARG A 157 -22.83 1.68 -14.51
C ARG A 157 -23.61 2.98 -14.64
N ARG A 158 -22.97 4.13 -14.88
CA ARG A 158 -23.66 5.42 -15.05
C ARG A 158 -24.34 5.59 -16.40
N TYR A 159 -23.99 4.77 -17.39
CA TYR A 159 -24.54 4.85 -18.74
C TYR A 159 -25.57 3.76 -19.05
N ARG A 160 -25.98 2.96 -18.04
CA ARG A 160 -27.12 2.04 -18.11
C ARG A 160 -28.25 2.60 -17.27
#